data_AF-A7AYE7-F1
#
_entry.id   AF-A7AYE7-F1
#
_cell.length_a   1.000
_cell.length_b   1.000
_cell.length_c   1.000
_cell.angle_alpha   90.00
_cell.angle_beta   90.00
_cell.angle_gamma   90.00
#
_symmetry.space_group_name_H-M   'P 1'
#
loop_
_entity.id
_entity.type
_entity.pdbx_description
1 polymer ?
#
loop_
_entity_poly.entity_id
_entity_poly.type
_entity_poly.pdbx_seq_one_letter_code
_entity_poly.pdbx_strand_id
1 'polypeptide(L)'
;MDMLSLYYLYSNTILHMVALNNLKMDKGTKTPVNPVIHSYYTNKCKSKKKNVAIGAVMHKICNIIFAMLRDNKPFKIITPHEHCEQYLAAHPDKARNAA
;
A
#
# COMPACT_ATOMS: atom_id res chain seq x y z
N MET A 1 2.12 18.51 -21.83
CA MET A 1 1.14 18.06 -20.83
C MET A 1 0.75 16.64 -21.21
N ASP A 2 1.34 15.66 -20.55
CA ASP A 2 1.26 14.26 -20.98
C ASP A 2 -0.08 13.62 -20.62
N MET A 3 -0.58 12.75 -21.51
CA MET A 3 -1.77 11.92 -21.35
C MET A 3 -1.79 11.10 -20.04
N LEU A 4 -0.61 10.80 -19.47
CA LEU A 4 -0.47 10.18 -18.15
C LEU A 4 -0.99 11.07 -17.02
N SER A 5 -0.85 12.39 -17.15
CA SER A 5 -1.32 13.37 -16.18
C SER A 5 -2.84 13.50 -16.19
N LEU A 6 -3.49 13.34 -17.36
CA LEU A 6 -4.95 13.36 -17.49
C LEU A 6 -5.62 12.05 -17.03
N TYR A 7 -4.99 10.90 -17.31
CA TYR A 7 -5.47 9.59 -16.84
C TYR A 7 -5.28 9.41 -15.33
N TYR A 8 -4.21 9.99 -14.76
CA TYR A 8 -4.13 10.19 -13.32
C TYR A 8 -5.31 11.05 -12.85
N LEU A 9 -5.55 12.22 -13.42
CA LEU A 9 -6.52 13.19 -12.88
C LEU A 9 -7.95 12.68 -12.59
N TYR A 10 -8.49 11.67 -13.32
CA TYR A 10 -9.90 11.25 -13.17
C TYR A 10 -10.13 10.04 -12.22
N SER A 11 -9.27 9.01 -12.25
CA SER A 11 -9.31 7.90 -11.25
C SER A 11 -8.50 8.22 -9.98
N ASN A 12 -7.74 9.32 -9.98
CA ASN A 12 -6.95 9.71 -8.80
C ASN A 12 -7.82 10.13 -7.63
N THR A 13 -8.96 10.79 -7.81
CA THR A 13 -9.60 11.46 -6.65
C THR A 13 -10.01 10.48 -5.56
N ILE A 14 -10.64 9.36 -5.92
CA ILE A 14 -11.06 8.34 -4.94
C ILE A 14 -9.83 7.67 -4.32
N LEU A 15 -8.90 7.19 -5.13
CA LEU A 15 -7.72 6.48 -4.64
C LEU A 15 -6.78 7.39 -3.83
N HIS A 16 -6.70 8.66 -4.19
CA HIS A 16 -5.98 9.70 -3.47
C HIS A 16 -6.66 10.00 -2.13
N MET A 17 -8.00 10.12 -2.09
CA MET A 17 -8.74 10.23 -0.83
C MET A 17 -8.54 9.00 0.06
N VAL A 18 -8.58 7.79 -0.50
CA VAL A 18 -8.33 6.53 0.23
C VAL A 18 -6.90 6.49 0.77
N ALA A 19 -5.91 6.89 -0.03
CA ALA A 19 -4.52 6.98 0.40
C ALA A 19 -4.38 7.99 1.55
N LEU A 20 -4.93 9.20 1.40
CA LEU A 20 -4.91 10.21 2.46
C LEU A 20 -5.61 9.73 3.73
N ASN A 21 -6.76 9.06 3.61
CA ASN A 21 -7.49 8.49 4.76
C ASN A 21 -6.65 7.44 5.50
N ASN A 22 -5.88 6.61 4.79
CA ASN A 22 -4.97 5.64 5.41
C ASN A 22 -3.74 6.27 6.07
N LEU A 23 -3.36 7.48 5.64
CA LEU A 23 -2.24 8.24 6.21
C LEU A 23 -2.67 9.18 7.35
N LYS A 24 -3.97 9.33 7.59
CA LYS A 24 -4.47 10.16 8.69
C LYS A 24 -4.02 9.60 10.04
N MET A 25 -3.80 10.53 10.97
CA MET A 25 -3.65 10.23 12.37
C MET A 25 -5.04 10.18 13.01
N ASP A 26 -5.28 9.15 13.81
CA ASP A 26 -6.45 9.07 14.66
C ASP A 26 -6.40 10.19 15.71
N LYS A 27 -7.55 10.86 15.90
CA LYS A 27 -7.64 12.07 16.73
C LYS A 27 -7.57 11.77 18.22
N GLY A 28 -7.96 10.58 18.65
CA GLY A 28 -7.97 10.20 20.07
C GLY A 28 -6.62 9.62 20.51
N THR A 29 -6.11 8.65 19.76
CA THR A 29 -4.92 7.86 20.12
C THR A 29 -3.62 8.48 19.61
N LYS A 30 -3.68 9.47 18.70
CA LYS A 30 -2.51 10.02 17.99
C LYS A 30 -1.68 8.93 17.28
N THR A 31 -2.32 7.84 16.89
CA THR A 31 -1.69 6.78 16.10
C THR A 31 -2.14 6.86 14.64
N PRO A 32 -1.31 6.46 13.66
CA PRO A 32 -1.75 6.40 12.27
C PRO A 32 -2.86 5.36 12.09
N VAL A 33 -3.92 5.70 11.35
CA VAL A 33 -5.07 4.82 11.06
C VAL A 33 -4.59 3.49 10.45
N ASN A 34 -3.60 3.55 9.57
CA ASN A 34 -2.92 2.37 9.07
C ASN A 34 -1.40 2.50 9.32
N PRO A 35 -0.86 1.91 10.40
CA PRO A 35 0.55 2.07 10.76
C PRO A 35 1.49 1.49 9.70
N VAL A 36 1.07 0.43 8.99
CA VAL A 36 1.87 -0.20 7.94
C VAL A 36 1.99 0.72 6.73
N ILE A 37 0.86 1.28 6.26
CA ILE A 37 0.86 2.20 5.12
C ILE A 37 1.54 3.52 5.48
N HIS A 38 1.34 4.02 6.70
CA HIS A 38 2.01 5.23 7.18
C HIS A 38 3.53 5.04 7.23
N SER A 39 4.03 3.95 7.82
CA SER A 39 5.46 3.63 7.84
C SER A 39 6.05 3.50 6.43
N TYR A 40 5.32 2.84 5.51
CA TYR A 40 5.71 2.74 4.11
C TYR A 40 5.82 4.13 3.45
N TYR A 41 4.83 5.00 3.65
CA TYR A 41 4.85 6.38 3.14
C TYR A 41 6.02 7.19 3.71
N THR A 42 6.21 7.18 5.04
CA THR A 42 7.31 7.89 5.69
C THR A 42 8.66 7.44 5.15
N ASN A 43 8.84 6.14 4.93
CA ASN A 43 10.07 5.62 4.32
C ASN A 43 10.23 6.05 2.85
N LYS A 44 9.16 6.09 2.06
CA LYS A 44 9.23 6.61 0.68
C LYS A 44 9.54 8.11 0.63
N CYS A 45 9.09 8.89 1.61
CA CYS A 45 9.42 10.32 1.71
C CYS A 45 10.90 10.59 1.97
N LYS A 46 11.68 9.62 2.48
CA LYS A 46 13.14 9.77 2.66
C LYS A 46 13.89 9.85 1.32
N SER A 47 13.36 9.25 0.26
CA SER A 47 14.01 9.15 -1.06
C SER A 47 13.23 9.80 -2.21
N LYS A 48 11.95 10.18 -1.99
CA LYS A 48 11.07 10.76 -3.02
C LYS A 48 10.37 12.00 -2.51
N LYS A 49 10.04 12.93 -3.41
CA LYS A 49 9.15 14.07 -3.12
C LYS A 49 7.79 13.56 -2.62
N LYS A 50 7.14 14.31 -1.72
CA LYS A 50 5.89 13.92 -1.06
C LYS A 50 4.80 13.43 -2.02
N ASN A 51 4.54 14.15 -3.12
CA ASN A 51 3.50 13.76 -4.09
C ASN A 51 3.83 12.44 -4.81
N VAL A 52 5.12 12.19 -5.07
CA VAL A 52 5.57 10.92 -5.67
C VAL A 52 5.46 9.77 -4.67
N ALA A 53 5.70 10.03 -3.38
CA ALA A 53 5.48 9.05 -2.32
C ALA A 53 3.99 8.69 -2.16
N ILE A 54 3.08 9.66 -2.32
CA ILE A 54 1.62 9.38 -2.35
C ILE A 54 1.27 8.48 -3.54
N GLY A 55 1.81 8.74 -4.73
CA GLY A 55 1.62 7.86 -5.89
C GLY A 55 2.06 6.41 -5.62
N ALA A 56 3.18 6.22 -4.90
CA ALA A 56 3.63 4.89 -4.49
C ALA A 56 2.68 4.22 -3.47
N VAL A 57 2.04 5.00 -2.59
CA VAL A 57 1.01 4.50 -1.65
C VAL A 57 -0.24 4.10 -2.41
N MET A 58 -0.70 4.92 -3.35
CA MET A 58 -1.86 4.62 -4.21
C MET A 58 -1.66 3.28 -4.94
N HIS A 59 -0.48 3.09 -5.55
CA HIS A 59 -0.14 1.83 -6.21
C HIS A 59 -0.13 0.64 -5.25
N LYS A 60 0.40 0.81 -4.03
CA LYS A 60 0.39 -0.22 -3.00
C LYS A 60 -1.04 -0.60 -2.59
N ILE A 61 -1.95 0.36 -2.45
CA ILE A 61 -3.35 0.13 -2.10
C ILE A 61 -4.09 -0.60 -3.22
N CYS A 62 -3.88 -0.23 -4.49
CA CYS A 62 -4.44 -0.98 -5.63
C CYS A 62 -4.02 -2.45 -5.61
N ASN A 63 -2.75 -2.73 -5.35
CA ASN A 63 -2.26 -4.11 -5.30
C ASN A 63 -2.87 -4.90 -4.12
N ILE A 64 -3.16 -4.24 -2.99
CA ILE A 64 -3.87 -4.87 -1.86
C ILE A 64 -5.31 -5.21 -2.28
N ILE A 65 -6.03 -4.26 -2.87
CA ILE A 65 -7.41 -4.48 -3.34
C ILE A 65 -7.44 -5.61 -4.37
N PHE A 66 -6.52 -5.60 -5.32
CA PHE A 66 -6.42 -6.65 -6.32
C PHE A 66 -6.15 -8.03 -5.70
N ALA A 67 -5.26 -8.12 -4.71
CA ALA A 67 -5.00 -9.36 -3.99
C ALA A 67 -6.24 -9.84 -3.21
N MET A 68 -6.96 -8.93 -2.55
CA MET A 68 -8.21 -9.26 -1.85
C MET A 68 -9.27 -9.83 -2.80
N LEU A 69 -9.44 -9.20 -3.96
CA LEU A 69 -10.41 -9.62 -4.97
C LEU A 69 -10.03 -10.97 -5.61
N ARG A 70 -8.75 -11.12 -5.95
CA ARG A 70 -8.22 -12.36 -6.53
C ARG A 70 -8.33 -13.54 -5.56
N ASP A 71 -7.98 -13.32 -4.30
CA ASP A 71 -7.90 -14.38 -3.29
C ASP A 71 -9.23 -14.55 -2.53
N ASN A 72 -10.23 -13.71 -2.83
CA ASN A 72 -11.53 -13.58 -2.14
C ASN A 72 -11.40 -13.54 -0.60
N LYS A 73 -10.44 -12.73 -0.12
CA LYS A 73 -10.14 -12.58 1.31
C LYS A 73 -10.45 -11.15 1.79
N PRO A 74 -11.00 -11.00 3.01
CA PRO A 74 -11.21 -9.68 3.59
C PRO A 74 -9.88 -8.98 3.86
N PHE A 75 -9.89 -7.64 3.86
CA PHE A 75 -8.71 -6.84 4.19
C PHE A 75 -8.26 -7.13 5.62
N LYS A 76 -6.95 -7.29 5.80
CA LYS A 76 -6.30 -7.35 7.11
C LYS A 76 -5.04 -6.48 7.08
N ILE A 77 -4.80 -5.77 8.17
CA ILE A 77 -3.53 -5.07 8.37
C ILE A 77 -2.49 -6.14 8.67
N ILE A 78 -1.60 -6.38 7.71
CA ILE A 78 -0.47 -7.31 7.83
C ILE A 78 0.82 -6.53 7.67
N THR A 79 1.81 -6.83 8.50
CA THR A 79 3.15 -6.28 8.34
C THR A 79 3.85 -6.89 7.12
N PRO A 80 4.90 -6.23 6.56
CA PRO A 80 5.67 -6.80 5.47
C PRO A 80 6.29 -8.17 5.80
N HIS A 81 6.71 -8.36 7.05
CA HIS A 81 7.29 -9.61 7.53
C HIS A 81 6.26 -10.75 7.49
N GLU A 82 5.10 -10.56 8.12
CA GLU A 82 4.00 -11.54 8.11
C GLU A 82 3.55 -11.86 6.69
N HIS A 83 3.52 -10.87 5.80
CA HIS A 83 3.19 -11.10 4.40
C HIS A 83 4.21 -12.01 3.70
N CYS A 84 5.51 -11.81 3.95
CA CYS A 84 6.55 -12.68 3.40
C CYS A 84 6.43 -14.12 3.94
N GLU A 85 6.19 -14.29 5.24
CA GLU A 85 5.99 -15.61 5.84
C GLU A 85 4.79 -16.34 5.23
N GLN A 86 3.65 -15.65 5.12
CA GLN A 86 2.45 -16.19 4.48
C GLN A 86 2.68 -16.55 3.00
N TYR A 87 3.45 -15.72 2.29
CA TYR A 87 3.80 -15.96 0.89
C TYR A 87 4.64 -17.23 0.72
N LEU A 88 5.68 -17.39 1.55
CA LEU A 88 6.56 -18.56 1.54
C LEU A 88 5.81 -19.84 1.94
N ALA A 89 4.95 -19.77 2.96
CA ALA A 89 4.13 -20.89 3.37
C ALA A 89 3.16 -21.35 2.26
N ALA A 90 2.64 -20.42 1.45
CA ALA A 90 1.77 -20.73 0.32
C ALA A 90 2.53 -21.21 -0.93
N HIS A 91 3.84 -20.97 -1.03
CA HIS A 91 4.69 -21.32 -2.19
C HIS A 91 6.00 -21.98 -1.73
N PRO A 92 5.94 -23.20 -1.18
CA PRO A 92 7.10 -23.88 -0.61
C PRO A 92 8.18 -24.21 -1.65
N ASP A 93 7.82 -24.28 -2.93
CA ASP A 93 8.73 -24.44 -4.07
C ASP A 93 9.71 -23.25 -4.20
N LYS A 94 9.27 -22.04 -3.86
CA LYS A 94 10.11 -20.84 -3.92
C LYS A 94 11.02 -20.70 -2.72
N ALA A 95 10.64 -21.25 -1.57
CA ALA A 95 11.47 -21.26 -0.37
C ALA A 95 12.75 -22.10 -0.55
N ARG A 96 12.68 -23.21 -1.31
CA ARG A 96 13.84 -24.07 -1.60
C ARG A 96 14.88 -23.44 -2.53
N ASN A 97 14.50 -22.44 -3.32
CA ASN A 97 15.39 -21.78 -4.29
C ASN A 97 16.06 -20.50 -3.76
N ALA A 98 15.78 -20.13 -2.50
CA ALA A 98 16.35 -18.96 -1.84
C ALA A 98 17.42 -19.32 -0.79
N ALA A 99 17.75 -20.62 -0.66
CA ALA A 99 18.73 -21.18 0.28
C ALA A 99 20.01 -21.62 -0.45
#